data_AF-A0AAN3U873-F1
#
_entry.id   AF-A0AAN3U873-F1
#
_cell.length_a   1.000
_cell.length_b   1.000
_cell.length_c   1.000
_cell.angle_alpha   90.00
_cell.angle_beta   90.00
_cell.angle_gamma   90.00
#
_symmetry.space_group_name_H-M   'P 1'
#
loop_
_entity.id
_entity.type
_entity.pdbx_description
1 polymer ?
#
loop_
_entity_poly.entity_id
_entity_poly.type
_entity_poly.pdbx_seq_one_letter_code
_entity_poly.pdbx_strand_id
1 'polypeptide(L)'
;MNKFRTFPQINTLIEDESLKSYPFYIKAFFCKKVVAKLKENFSQDEISKDKLLLEIKKEIKTFYRKDLQSVINASGVVIHTNLGRSVIHEELYEACKDIICNYSNVEFDLENGKRGSRYALVLEKLKMLFECEDALVVNNNAAAVFLVLNSLCYNKEIISSRGELVEIGGSFRVPEVIKAAGVKLCEVGTSNKTHLKDYEQAISENTALILKTHKSNFALMGFHSEVNIKDLHELAKEKGLLSYYDLGSGWCENLNEKLIKNEPKIKKLVQECDILSFSGDKLFGSVQAGIILGKKELIEKLKQNQLLRMLRVDKLTLSFLNESLKAYLQKDYEKIITLKLLNDDLSFIEKKALRVQKELKFQTQLKKSKSLVGGGSMPDKSLDTYILTFQGDALKLQTRFRKENIIGRIENDEFVLDFRTIRENELQKLILIINQMENL
;
A
#
# COMPACT_ATOMS: atom_id res chain seq x y z
N MET A 1 -41.76 -1.00 42.35
CA MET A 1 -42.11 -1.51 41.00
C MET A 1 -40.83 -1.80 40.23
N ASN A 2 -40.72 -2.98 39.64
CA ASN A 2 -39.50 -3.45 38.98
C ASN A 2 -39.31 -2.69 37.65
N LYS A 3 -38.44 -1.66 37.63
CA LYS A 3 -38.23 -0.71 36.51
C LYS A 3 -37.86 -1.37 35.17
N PHE A 4 -37.55 -2.67 35.17
CA PHE A 4 -37.14 -3.44 34.00
C PHE A 4 -38.26 -4.23 33.30
N ARG A 5 -39.49 -4.26 33.84
CA ARG A 5 -40.63 -4.99 33.23
C ARG A 5 -41.14 -4.36 31.94
N THR A 6 -40.68 -3.16 31.58
CA THR A 6 -41.10 -2.40 30.39
C THR A 6 -40.29 -2.70 29.13
N PHE A 7 -39.22 -3.51 29.22
CA PHE A 7 -38.45 -3.88 28.03
C PHE A 7 -39.08 -5.08 27.30
N PRO A 8 -39.26 -5.02 25.96
CA PRO A 8 -39.63 -6.17 25.17
C PRO A 8 -38.66 -7.35 25.38
N GLN A 9 -39.19 -8.58 25.33
CA GLN A 9 -38.34 -9.77 25.37
C GLN A 9 -37.42 -9.79 24.15
N ILE A 10 -36.15 -10.14 24.35
CA ILE A 10 -35.16 -10.15 23.27
C ILE A 10 -35.60 -11.04 22.10
N ASN A 11 -36.22 -12.19 22.37
CA ASN A 11 -36.74 -13.08 21.32
C ASN A 11 -37.80 -12.37 20.45
N THR A 12 -38.69 -11.58 21.05
CA THR A 12 -39.71 -10.81 20.30
C THR A 12 -39.10 -9.71 19.42
N LEU A 13 -37.91 -9.20 19.76
CA LEU A 13 -37.16 -8.28 18.91
C LEU A 13 -36.45 -9.03 17.78
N ILE A 14 -35.89 -10.21 18.05
CA ILE A 14 -35.19 -11.05 17.06
C ILE A 14 -36.14 -11.56 15.97
N GLU A 15 -37.35 -11.92 16.35
CA GLU A 15 -38.38 -12.44 15.45
C GLU A 15 -39.14 -11.33 14.71
N ASP A 16 -38.87 -10.06 15.04
CA ASP A 16 -39.53 -8.93 14.41
C ASP A 16 -39.30 -8.90 12.89
N GLU A 17 -40.39 -8.76 12.13
CA GLU A 17 -40.38 -8.79 10.67
C GLU A 17 -39.44 -7.71 10.09
N SER A 18 -39.33 -6.58 10.78
CA SER A 18 -38.51 -5.48 10.33
C SER A 18 -37.00 -5.73 10.43
N LEU A 19 -36.59 -6.81 11.10
CA LEU A 19 -35.21 -7.32 11.15
C LEU A 19 -35.01 -8.61 10.35
N LYS A 20 -36.04 -9.09 9.62
CA LYS A 20 -36.01 -10.36 8.88
C LYS A 20 -34.91 -10.42 7.81
N SER A 21 -34.53 -9.28 7.23
CA SER A 21 -33.45 -9.18 6.25
C SER A 21 -32.05 -9.37 6.84
N TYR A 22 -31.89 -9.31 8.16
CA TYR A 22 -30.59 -9.50 8.81
C TYR A 22 -30.38 -10.96 9.24
N PRO A 23 -29.16 -11.51 9.09
CA PRO A 23 -28.82 -12.85 9.57
C PRO A 23 -29.09 -13.02 11.07
N PHE A 24 -29.52 -14.22 11.48
CA PHE A 24 -29.89 -14.52 12.86
C PHE A 24 -28.86 -14.06 13.89
N TYR A 25 -27.58 -14.41 13.71
CA TYR A 25 -26.52 -14.04 14.64
C TYR A 25 -26.36 -12.52 14.80
N ILE A 26 -26.51 -11.77 13.70
CA ILE A 26 -26.40 -10.30 13.71
C ILE A 26 -27.56 -9.70 14.49
N LYS A 27 -28.80 -10.02 14.12
CA LYS A 27 -29.96 -9.47 14.84
C LYS A 27 -29.99 -9.91 16.31
N ALA A 28 -29.64 -11.16 16.62
CA ALA A 28 -29.56 -11.65 18.00
C ALA A 28 -28.52 -10.90 18.85
N PHE A 29 -27.31 -10.69 18.30
CA PHE A 29 -26.26 -9.93 18.97
C PHE A 29 -26.67 -8.48 19.23
N PHE A 30 -27.19 -7.78 18.21
CA PHE A 30 -27.54 -6.36 18.35
C PHE A 30 -28.79 -6.13 19.18
N CYS A 31 -29.78 -7.03 19.16
CA CYS A 31 -30.90 -6.98 20.10
C CYS A 31 -30.41 -7.05 21.55
N LYS A 32 -29.52 -8.01 21.87
CA LYS A 32 -28.93 -8.14 23.21
C LYS A 32 -28.12 -6.91 23.60
N LYS A 33 -27.23 -6.45 22.71
CA LYS A 33 -26.34 -5.30 22.94
C LYS A 33 -27.12 -4.01 23.21
N VAL A 34 -28.11 -3.69 22.36
CA VAL A 34 -28.89 -2.44 22.48
C VAL A 34 -29.77 -2.47 23.73
N VAL A 35 -30.43 -3.60 24.01
CA VAL A 35 -31.22 -3.76 25.24
C VAL A 35 -30.35 -3.61 26.50
N ALA A 36 -29.15 -4.21 26.53
CA ALA A 36 -28.22 -4.07 27.66
C ALA A 36 -27.78 -2.61 27.87
N LYS A 37 -27.31 -1.94 26.80
CA LYS A 37 -26.89 -0.53 26.82
C LYS A 37 -27.97 0.43 27.32
N LEU A 38 -29.23 0.18 26.94
CA LEU A 38 -30.36 1.00 27.37
C LEU A 38 -30.82 0.69 28.79
N LYS A 39 -30.65 -0.53 29.27
CA LYS A 39 -30.89 -0.87 30.69
C LYS A 39 -29.91 -0.17 31.62
N GLU A 40 -28.65 0.00 31.22
CA GLU A 40 -27.62 0.70 32.02
C GLU A 40 -27.90 2.19 32.16
N ASN A 41 -28.49 2.83 31.14
CA ASN A 41 -28.78 4.27 31.11
C ASN A 41 -30.25 4.61 31.39
N PHE A 42 -31.00 3.68 32.01
CA PHE A 42 -32.44 3.79 32.11
C PHE A 42 -32.88 4.79 33.19
N SER A 43 -33.22 6.01 32.76
CA SER A 43 -33.82 7.07 33.57
C SER A 43 -35.33 7.19 33.28
N GLN A 44 -36.04 6.08 33.50
CA GLN A 44 -37.45 6.07 33.93
C GLN A 44 -38.61 6.40 32.94
N ASP A 45 -38.40 6.40 31.62
CA ASP A 45 -39.52 6.38 30.66
C ASP A 45 -39.67 5.02 29.95
N GLU A 46 -40.91 4.62 29.70
CA GLU A 46 -41.24 3.42 28.93
C GLU A 46 -40.61 3.47 27.53
N ILE A 47 -39.76 2.51 27.18
CA ILE A 47 -39.10 2.46 25.88
C ILE A 47 -39.96 1.65 24.92
N SER A 48 -40.55 2.33 23.92
CA SER A 48 -41.29 1.69 22.84
C SER A 48 -40.42 0.67 22.06
N LYS A 49 -41.04 -0.46 21.70
CA LYS A 49 -40.46 -1.49 20.83
C LYS A 49 -39.93 -0.89 19.51
N ASP A 50 -40.65 0.08 18.93
CA ASP A 50 -40.23 0.71 17.67
C ASP A 50 -38.95 1.52 17.80
N LYS A 51 -38.78 2.22 18.93
CA LYS A 51 -37.55 2.96 19.24
C LYS A 51 -36.36 2.01 19.40
N LEU A 52 -36.58 0.85 20.02
CA LEU A 52 -35.56 -0.21 20.12
C LEU A 52 -35.19 -0.76 18.75
N LEU A 53 -36.18 -1.11 17.93
CA LEU A 53 -35.95 -1.64 16.58
C LEU A 53 -35.21 -0.62 15.70
N LEU A 54 -35.53 0.66 15.81
CA LEU A 54 -34.83 1.73 15.09
C LEU A 54 -33.35 1.83 15.50
N GLU A 55 -33.07 1.82 16.81
CA GLU A 55 -31.69 1.86 17.32
C GLU A 55 -30.91 0.59 16.98
N ILE A 56 -31.55 -0.59 17.04
CA ILE A 56 -30.97 -1.86 16.59
C ILE A 56 -30.60 -1.80 15.11
N LYS A 57 -31.50 -1.35 14.23
CA LYS A 57 -31.22 -1.18 12.79
C LYS A 57 -30.08 -0.20 12.57
N LYS A 58 -30.03 0.90 13.31
CA LYS A 58 -28.97 1.91 13.20
C LYS A 58 -27.61 1.34 13.61
N GLU A 59 -27.54 0.61 14.72
CA GLU A 59 -26.30 -0.05 15.18
C GLU A 59 -25.85 -1.16 14.22
N ILE A 60 -26.78 -1.96 13.68
CA ILE A 60 -26.49 -2.97 12.64
C ILE A 60 -25.95 -2.29 11.36
N LYS A 61 -26.62 -1.23 10.87
CA LYS A 61 -26.15 -0.47 9.69
C LYS A 61 -24.77 0.14 9.94
N THR A 62 -24.52 0.64 11.14
CA THR A 62 -23.22 1.20 11.53
C THR A 62 -22.15 0.12 11.62
N PHE A 63 -22.50 -1.10 12.04
CA PHE A 63 -21.61 -2.24 12.07
C PHE A 63 -21.17 -2.67 10.67
N TYR A 64 -22.10 -2.85 9.73
CA TYR A 64 -21.76 -3.17 8.33
C TYR A 64 -20.98 -2.06 7.62
N ARG A 65 -21.14 -0.79 8.05
CA ARG A 65 -20.31 0.32 7.55
C ARG A 65 -18.84 0.24 7.98
N LYS A 66 -18.48 -0.64 8.92
CA LYS A 66 -17.08 -0.86 9.35
C LYS A 66 -16.36 -1.92 8.52
N ASP A 67 -17.07 -2.65 7.67
CA ASP A 67 -16.44 -3.60 6.75
C ASP A 67 -15.53 -2.86 5.75
N LEU A 68 -14.60 -3.59 5.14
CA LEU A 68 -13.81 -3.05 4.04
C LEU A 68 -14.72 -2.71 2.86
N GLN A 69 -14.60 -1.49 2.34
CA GLN A 69 -15.44 -0.96 1.27
C GLN A 69 -14.58 -0.39 0.15
N SER A 70 -15.08 -0.53 -1.07
CA SER A 70 -14.54 0.21 -2.20
C SER A 70 -14.86 1.69 -2.05
N VAL A 71 -13.84 2.53 -2.24
CA VAL A 71 -13.94 3.99 -2.21
C VAL A 71 -13.47 4.58 -3.53
N ILE A 72 -13.99 5.76 -3.89
CA ILE A 72 -13.46 6.56 -4.99
C ILE A 72 -12.36 7.45 -4.43
N ASN A 73 -11.12 7.22 -4.88
CA ASN A 73 -9.99 8.06 -4.52
C ASN A 73 -9.99 9.34 -5.37
N ALA A 74 -10.43 10.44 -4.78
CA ALA A 74 -10.39 11.78 -5.37
C ALA A 74 -9.42 12.71 -4.60
N SER A 75 -8.47 12.12 -3.86
CA SER A 75 -7.51 12.86 -3.03
C SER A 75 -6.33 13.38 -3.83
N GLY A 76 -6.10 12.84 -5.03
CA GLY A 76 -4.92 13.16 -5.84
C GLY A 76 -3.64 12.49 -5.38
N VAL A 77 -3.71 11.57 -4.41
CA VAL A 77 -2.58 10.76 -3.96
C VAL A 77 -2.64 9.40 -4.66
N VAL A 78 -1.70 9.13 -5.58
CA VAL A 78 -1.75 7.90 -6.40
C VAL A 78 -1.45 6.65 -5.55
N ILE A 79 -0.33 6.66 -4.83
CA ILE A 79 0.07 5.58 -3.91
C ILE A 79 -0.41 5.97 -2.51
N HIS A 80 -1.71 5.83 -2.28
CA HIS A 80 -2.34 6.22 -1.02
C HIS A 80 -2.29 5.07 0.00
N THR A 81 -1.41 5.16 1.01
CA THR A 81 -1.21 4.07 1.98
C THR A 81 -2.51 3.68 2.72
N ASN A 82 -3.30 4.65 3.16
CA ASN A 82 -4.58 4.36 3.85
C ASN A 82 -5.67 3.77 2.95
N LEU A 83 -5.57 3.90 1.62
CA LEU A 83 -6.57 3.40 0.66
C LEU A 83 -6.09 2.15 -0.08
N GLY A 84 -5.03 1.49 0.40
CA GLY A 84 -4.55 0.23 -0.15
C GLY A 84 -3.46 0.34 -1.23
N ARG A 85 -2.83 1.51 -1.38
CA ARG A 85 -1.72 1.75 -2.33
C ARG A 85 -2.10 1.51 -3.80
N SER A 86 -1.54 0.50 -4.44
CA SER A 86 -1.72 0.19 -5.86
C SER A 86 -3.01 -0.57 -6.14
N VAL A 87 -3.69 -0.18 -7.22
CA VAL A 87 -4.92 -0.83 -7.68
C VAL A 87 -4.60 -1.82 -8.79
N ILE A 88 -5.24 -2.99 -8.78
CA ILE A 88 -5.09 -4.02 -9.82
C ILE A 88 -6.08 -3.75 -10.96
N HIS A 89 -5.59 -3.82 -12.20
CA HIS A 89 -6.41 -3.68 -13.40
C HIS A 89 -7.36 -4.88 -13.55
N GLU A 90 -8.58 -4.63 -14.01
CA GLU A 90 -9.63 -5.66 -14.10
C GLU A 90 -9.22 -6.84 -14.99
N GLU A 91 -8.61 -6.59 -16.15
CA GLU A 91 -8.06 -7.67 -16.99
C GLU A 91 -7.00 -8.53 -16.30
N LEU A 92 -6.13 -7.95 -15.46
CA LEU A 92 -5.14 -8.74 -14.71
C LEU A 92 -5.84 -9.59 -13.64
N TYR A 93 -6.93 -9.09 -13.07
CA TYR A 93 -7.76 -9.85 -12.14
C TYR A 93 -8.50 -11.00 -12.82
N GLU A 94 -9.16 -10.74 -13.96
CA GLU A 94 -9.86 -11.78 -14.71
C GLU A 94 -8.89 -12.88 -15.20
N ALA A 95 -7.68 -12.52 -15.62
CA ALA A 95 -6.63 -13.49 -15.96
C ALA A 95 -6.21 -14.39 -14.78
N CYS A 96 -6.36 -13.92 -13.54
CA CYS A 96 -6.05 -14.70 -12.33
C CYS A 96 -7.24 -15.54 -11.82
N LYS A 97 -8.46 -15.24 -12.25
CA LYS A 97 -9.70 -15.77 -11.65
C LYS A 97 -9.74 -17.29 -11.65
N ASP A 98 -9.40 -17.92 -12.76
CA ASP A 98 -9.39 -19.38 -12.87
C ASP A 98 -8.39 -20.04 -11.91
N ILE A 99 -7.20 -19.44 -11.75
CA ILE A 99 -6.16 -19.92 -10.82
C ILE A 99 -6.62 -19.75 -9.36
N ILE A 100 -7.33 -18.67 -9.07
CA ILE A 100 -7.81 -18.34 -7.73
C ILE A 100 -8.98 -19.25 -7.32
N CYS A 101 -9.95 -19.42 -8.21
CA CYS A 101 -11.19 -20.16 -7.94
C CYS A 101 -11.06 -21.68 -8.05
N ASN A 102 -9.95 -22.20 -8.60
CA ASN A 102 -9.73 -23.64 -8.76
C ASN A 102 -8.43 -24.13 -8.08
N TYR A 103 -8.24 -25.45 -8.09
CA TYR A 103 -6.93 -26.06 -7.88
C TYR A 103 -5.96 -25.58 -8.97
N SER A 104 -4.69 -25.44 -8.60
CA SER A 104 -3.65 -24.94 -9.49
C SER A 104 -2.33 -25.60 -9.21
N ASN A 105 -1.43 -25.53 -10.18
CA ASN A 105 -0.09 -26.10 -10.13
C ASN A 105 0.91 -25.25 -9.31
N VAL A 106 0.41 -24.52 -8.30
CA VAL A 106 1.19 -23.58 -7.50
C VAL A 106 2.42 -24.22 -6.86
N GLU A 107 2.40 -25.52 -6.53
CA GLU A 107 3.58 -26.24 -6.02
C GLU A 107 3.74 -27.58 -6.76
N PHE A 108 3.24 -27.68 -7.98
CA PHE A 108 3.22 -28.93 -8.74
C PHE A 108 3.80 -28.71 -10.14
N ASP A 109 4.82 -29.48 -10.48
CA ASP A 109 5.39 -29.51 -11.81
C ASP A 109 4.55 -30.46 -12.69
N LEU A 110 3.90 -29.89 -13.71
CA LEU A 110 3.03 -30.63 -14.62
C LEU A 110 3.81 -31.54 -15.58
N GLU A 111 5.08 -31.22 -15.88
CA GLU A 111 5.91 -32.04 -16.77
C GLU A 111 6.41 -33.29 -16.04
N ASN A 112 6.88 -33.11 -14.80
CA ASN A 112 7.49 -34.19 -14.02
C ASN A 112 6.53 -34.91 -13.05
N GLY A 113 5.31 -34.39 -12.87
CA GLY A 113 4.29 -34.97 -11.99
C GLY A 113 4.66 -34.96 -10.50
N LYS A 114 5.47 -34.00 -10.06
CA LYS A 114 6.05 -33.94 -8.71
C LYS A 114 5.90 -32.57 -8.06
N ARG A 115 6.15 -32.50 -6.76
CA ARG A 115 6.19 -31.23 -6.02
C ARG A 115 7.31 -30.35 -6.58
N GLY A 116 6.98 -29.11 -6.94
CA GLY A 116 7.89 -28.10 -7.47
C GLY A 116 7.95 -26.84 -6.60
N SER A 117 8.86 -25.92 -6.97
CA SER A 117 8.92 -24.60 -6.35
C SER A 117 7.76 -23.74 -6.81
N ARG A 118 7.05 -23.12 -5.86
CA ARG A 118 5.96 -22.20 -6.20
C ARG A 118 6.38 -20.93 -6.91
N TYR A 119 7.63 -20.57 -6.75
CA TYR A 119 8.13 -19.31 -7.24
C TYR A 119 8.68 -19.42 -8.67
N ALA A 120 8.92 -20.64 -9.18
CA ALA A 120 9.69 -20.89 -10.39
C ALA A 120 9.38 -19.91 -11.51
N LEU A 121 8.12 -19.85 -11.95
CA LEU A 121 7.69 -19.01 -13.07
C LEU A 121 7.80 -17.49 -12.79
N VAL A 122 7.56 -17.06 -11.55
CA VAL A 122 7.65 -15.65 -11.16
C VAL A 122 9.11 -15.21 -11.07
N LEU A 123 10.00 -16.06 -10.54
CA LEU A 123 11.43 -15.76 -10.46
C LEU A 123 12.06 -15.68 -11.85
N GLU A 124 11.69 -16.57 -12.77
CA GLU A 124 12.17 -16.49 -14.17
C GLU A 124 11.79 -15.14 -14.80
N LYS A 125 10.55 -14.68 -14.63
CA LYS A 125 10.12 -13.37 -15.15
C LYS A 125 10.84 -12.20 -14.49
N LEU A 126 11.09 -12.26 -13.18
CA LEU A 126 11.87 -11.23 -12.48
C LEU A 126 13.31 -11.16 -13.01
N LYS A 127 13.95 -12.32 -13.24
CA LYS A 127 15.27 -12.39 -13.86
C LYS A 127 15.27 -11.82 -15.28
N MET A 128 14.28 -12.15 -16.10
CA MET A 128 14.14 -11.60 -17.45
C MET A 128 13.93 -10.08 -17.43
N LEU A 129 13.06 -9.57 -16.55
CA LEU A 129 12.71 -8.16 -16.49
C LEU A 129 13.87 -7.29 -16.00
N PHE A 130 14.59 -7.77 -14.97
CA PHE A 130 15.64 -7.00 -14.30
C PHE A 130 17.06 -7.37 -14.71
N GLU A 131 17.25 -8.42 -15.51
CA GLU A 131 18.57 -8.94 -15.91
C GLU A 131 19.47 -9.22 -14.69
N CYS A 132 18.86 -9.78 -13.64
CA CYS A 132 19.53 -10.17 -12.40
C CYS A 132 19.84 -11.67 -12.39
N GLU A 133 20.80 -12.09 -11.55
CA GLU A 133 21.21 -13.49 -11.46
C GLU A 133 20.12 -14.37 -10.84
N ASP A 134 19.51 -13.91 -9.74
CA ASP A 134 18.40 -14.60 -9.11
C ASP A 134 17.50 -13.65 -8.31
N ALA A 135 16.32 -14.15 -7.93
CA ALA A 135 15.29 -13.41 -7.23
C ALA A 135 14.59 -14.24 -6.15
N LEU A 136 13.93 -13.56 -5.23
CA LEU A 136 13.05 -14.15 -4.21
C LEU A 136 11.87 -13.23 -3.96
N VAL A 137 10.72 -13.81 -3.58
CA VAL A 137 9.51 -13.05 -3.23
C VAL A 137 8.98 -13.49 -1.86
N VAL A 138 8.82 -12.52 -0.97
CA VAL A 138 8.28 -12.68 0.39
C VAL A 138 7.08 -11.77 0.62
N ASN A 139 6.42 -11.88 1.77
CA ASN A 139 5.14 -11.23 2.09
C ASN A 139 5.11 -9.71 1.80
N ASN A 140 6.14 -8.98 2.19
CA ASN A 140 6.28 -7.54 1.95
C ASN A 140 7.76 -7.12 2.07
N ASN A 141 8.09 -5.88 1.74
CA ASN A 141 9.48 -5.42 1.80
C ASN A 141 10.06 -5.39 3.23
N ALA A 142 9.23 -5.22 4.27
CA ALA A 142 9.69 -5.34 5.65
C ALA A 142 10.21 -6.75 5.97
N ALA A 143 9.48 -7.77 5.50
CA ALA A 143 9.91 -9.17 5.56
C ALA A 143 11.16 -9.42 4.70
N ALA A 144 11.33 -8.70 3.59
CA ALA A 144 12.53 -8.80 2.76
C ALA A 144 13.76 -8.29 3.50
N VAL A 145 13.70 -7.08 4.06
CA VAL A 145 14.77 -6.49 4.89
C VAL A 145 15.13 -7.43 6.04
N PHE A 146 14.12 -7.91 6.78
CA PHE A 146 14.33 -8.83 7.88
C PHE A 146 15.02 -10.13 7.44
N LEU A 147 14.54 -10.77 6.37
CA LEU A 147 15.07 -12.04 5.88
C LEU A 147 16.51 -11.89 5.38
N VAL A 148 16.81 -10.81 4.64
CA VAL A 148 18.16 -10.53 4.13
C VAL A 148 19.14 -10.37 5.30
N LEU A 149 18.81 -9.50 6.25
CA LEU A 149 19.67 -9.24 7.40
C LEU A 149 19.84 -10.47 8.30
N ASN A 150 18.75 -11.19 8.59
CA ASN A 150 18.83 -12.39 9.42
C ASN A 150 19.62 -13.51 8.74
N SER A 151 19.43 -13.73 7.44
CA SER A 151 20.10 -14.86 6.76
C SER A 151 21.59 -14.62 6.53
N LEU A 152 22.01 -13.35 6.37
CA LEU A 152 23.36 -13.02 5.95
C LEU A 152 24.20 -12.37 7.05
N CYS A 153 23.57 -11.82 8.09
CA CYS A 153 24.24 -11.00 9.10
C CYS A 153 23.85 -11.33 10.54
N TYR A 154 23.22 -12.49 10.81
CA TYR A 154 22.91 -12.91 12.19
C TYR A 154 24.16 -12.92 13.07
N ASN A 155 24.08 -12.29 14.25
CA ASN A 155 25.20 -12.07 15.17
C ASN A 155 26.40 -11.32 14.58
N LYS A 156 26.20 -10.58 13.48
CA LYS A 156 27.19 -9.71 12.86
C LYS A 156 26.78 -8.25 12.93
N GLU A 157 27.69 -7.37 12.52
CA GLU A 157 27.47 -5.93 12.46
C GLU A 157 27.15 -5.48 11.03
N ILE A 158 26.21 -4.53 10.91
CA ILE A 158 25.92 -3.85 9.66
C ILE A 158 26.08 -2.35 9.82
N ILE A 159 26.57 -1.69 8.79
CA ILE A 159 26.79 -0.24 8.80
C ILE A 159 25.67 0.44 8.02
N SER A 160 25.05 1.47 8.58
CA SER A 160 24.06 2.29 7.89
C SER A 160 24.13 3.76 8.31
N SER A 161 23.75 4.66 7.40
CA SER A 161 23.73 6.11 7.65
C SER A 161 22.62 6.46 8.64
N ARG A 162 22.92 7.32 9.62
CA ARG A 162 21.90 7.86 10.55
C ARG A 162 20.73 8.54 9.84
N GLY A 163 21.00 9.21 8.72
CA GLY A 163 19.97 9.86 7.89
C GLY A 163 19.05 8.88 7.13
N GLU A 164 19.34 7.58 7.16
CA GLU A 164 18.59 6.54 6.44
C GLU A 164 17.79 5.61 7.38
N LEU A 165 17.87 5.82 8.69
CA LEU A 165 17.15 5.03 9.71
C LEU A 165 15.70 5.51 9.86
N VAL A 166 14.86 5.11 8.91
CA VAL A 166 13.50 5.62 8.75
C VAL A 166 12.43 4.88 9.55
N GLU A 167 11.35 5.59 9.86
CA GLU A 167 10.05 5.02 10.21
C GLU A 167 9.09 5.17 9.02
N ILE A 168 8.49 4.07 8.56
CA ILE A 168 7.57 4.05 7.41
C ILE A 168 6.17 3.61 7.87
N GLY A 169 5.16 4.41 7.55
CA GLY A 169 3.74 4.08 7.75
C GLY A 169 3.24 4.04 9.21
N GLY A 170 4.12 4.19 10.21
CA GLY A 170 3.76 4.35 11.63
C GLY A 170 4.11 3.16 12.56
N SER A 171 4.62 2.05 12.04
CA SER A 171 5.02 0.89 12.87
C SER A 171 6.28 0.16 12.41
N PHE A 172 6.68 0.35 11.15
CA PHE A 172 7.94 -0.19 10.64
C PHE A 172 9.07 0.80 10.90
N ARG A 173 10.00 0.41 11.78
CA ARG A 173 11.23 1.15 12.06
C ARG A 173 12.42 0.30 11.64
N VAL A 174 13.23 0.81 10.71
CA VAL A 174 14.41 0.09 10.21
C VAL A 174 15.33 -0.40 11.36
N PRO A 175 15.66 0.42 12.38
CA PRO A 175 16.48 -0.04 13.52
C PRO A 175 15.88 -1.21 14.30
N GLU A 176 14.56 -1.19 14.54
CA GLU A 176 13.89 -2.26 15.29
C GLU A 176 13.86 -3.56 14.49
N VAL A 177 13.72 -3.49 13.17
CA VAL A 177 13.78 -4.66 12.30
C VAL A 177 15.19 -5.24 12.21
N ILE A 178 16.23 -4.38 12.14
CA ILE A 178 17.63 -4.83 12.20
C ILE A 178 17.90 -5.56 13.52
N LYS A 179 17.48 -4.98 14.64
CA LYS A 179 17.62 -5.60 15.97
C LYS A 179 16.87 -6.92 16.06
N ALA A 180 15.62 -6.98 15.60
CA ALA A 180 14.82 -8.20 15.60
C ALA A 180 15.40 -9.30 14.70
N ALA A 181 16.10 -8.91 13.63
CA ALA A 181 16.81 -9.85 12.76
C ALA A 181 18.05 -10.48 13.42
N GLY A 182 18.40 -10.09 14.65
CA GLY A 182 19.56 -10.57 15.38
C GLY A 182 20.87 -9.93 14.92
N VAL A 183 20.80 -8.70 14.40
CA VAL A 183 21.92 -7.99 13.80
C VAL A 183 22.26 -6.75 14.62
N LYS A 184 23.55 -6.44 14.77
CA LYS A 184 24.03 -5.23 15.43
C LYS A 184 24.11 -4.08 14.42
N LEU A 185 23.41 -2.99 14.68
CA LEU A 185 23.46 -1.77 13.87
C LEU A 185 24.66 -0.89 14.31
N CYS A 186 25.51 -0.53 13.35
CA CYS A 186 26.54 0.48 13.47
C CYS A 186 26.14 1.72 12.66
N GLU A 187 25.78 2.79 13.35
CA GLU A 187 25.27 4.00 12.73
C GLU A 187 26.40 4.99 12.42
N VAL A 188 26.47 5.49 11.19
CA VAL A 188 27.52 6.40 10.72
C VAL A 188 26.97 7.73 10.21
N GLY A 189 27.86 8.72 10.10
CA GLY A 189 27.52 10.07 9.66
C GLY A 189 26.57 10.80 10.60
N THR A 190 25.77 11.70 10.03
CA THR A 190 24.79 12.52 10.75
C THR A 190 23.43 12.45 10.07
N SER A 191 22.40 13.05 10.67
CA SER A 191 21.04 13.04 10.11
C SER A 191 20.95 13.64 8.70
N ASN A 192 21.76 14.65 8.39
CA ASN A 192 21.72 15.37 7.11
C ASN A 192 22.94 15.12 6.22
N LYS A 193 24.11 14.77 6.78
CA LYS A 193 25.33 14.54 6.00
C LYS A 193 26.00 13.24 6.40
N THR A 194 26.25 12.41 5.39
CA THR A 194 27.06 11.19 5.52
C THR A 194 28.02 11.12 4.35
N HIS A 195 29.28 10.84 4.64
CA HIS A 195 30.38 10.75 3.68
C HIS A 195 30.94 9.33 3.63
N LEU A 196 31.61 8.96 2.53
CA LEU A 196 32.17 7.62 2.35
C LEU A 196 33.15 7.23 3.47
N LYS A 197 33.96 8.19 3.94
CA LYS A 197 34.88 8.00 5.07
C LYS A 197 34.19 7.58 6.37
N ASP A 198 32.93 7.98 6.57
CA ASP A 198 32.18 7.64 7.79
C ASP A 198 31.86 6.15 7.80
N TYR A 199 31.60 5.56 6.62
CA TYR A 199 31.46 4.12 6.45
C TYR A 199 32.80 3.41 6.62
N GLU A 200 33.86 3.88 5.94
CA GLU A 200 35.17 3.24 5.97
C GLU A 200 35.73 3.13 7.40
N GLN A 201 35.61 4.19 8.20
CA GLN A 201 36.11 4.23 9.59
C GLN A 201 35.33 3.32 10.55
N ALA A 202 34.09 2.96 10.21
CA ALA A 202 33.24 2.13 11.04
C ALA A 202 33.40 0.62 10.76
N ILE A 203 34.15 0.25 9.72
CA ILE A 203 34.38 -1.16 9.38
C ILE A 203 35.24 -1.81 10.47
N SER A 204 34.78 -2.96 10.93
CA SER A 204 35.47 -3.82 11.88
C SER A 204 35.49 -5.28 11.38
N GLU A 205 36.23 -6.14 12.08
CA GLU A 205 36.23 -7.59 11.87
C GLU A 205 34.84 -8.26 11.99
N ASN A 206 33.89 -7.59 12.65
CA ASN A 206 32.52 -8.08 12.83
C ASN A 206 31.54 -7.55 11.78
N THR A 207 31.95 -6.60 10.95
CA THR A 207 31.11 -6.03 9.89
C THR A 207 30.89 -7.08 8.81
N ALA A 208 29.63 -7.29 8.42
CA ALA A 208 29.25 -8.22 7.36
C ALA A 208 28.65 -7.52 6.13
N LEU A 209 27.99 -6.38 6.33
CA LEU A 209 27.20 -5.72 5.29
C LEU A 209 27.12 -4.22 5.48
N ILE A 210 27.13 -3.49 4.37
CA ILE A 210 26.79 -2.07 4.27
C ILE A 210 25.34 -1.97 3.77
N LEU A 211 24.47 -1.40 4.60
CA LEU A 211 23.05 -1.18 4.29
C LEU A 211 22.84 0.27 3.87
N LYS A 212 22.29 0.43 2.65
CA LYS A 212 21.67 1.69 2.22
C LYS A 212 20.16 1.55 2.26
N THR A 213 19.47 2.54 2.80
CA THR A 213 17.99 2.60 2.75
C THR A 213 17.54 3.85 2.01
N HIS A 214 16.64 3.67 1.04
CA HIS A 214 16.09 4.78 0.28
C HIS A 214 15.05 5.54 1.10
N LYS A 215 15.13 6.88 1.08
CA LYS A 215 14.22 7.78 1.78
C LYS A 215 12.88 7.92 1.06
N SER A 216 12.13 6.83 1.01
CA SER A 216 10.89 6.73 0.22
C SER A 216 9.69 7.51 0.78
N ASN A 217 9.75 7.98 2.03
CA ASN A 217 8.59 8.61 2.69
C ASN A 217 8.83 9.98 3.32
N PHE A 218 10.04 10.50 3.25
CA PHE A 218 10.36 11.88 3.61
C PHE A 218 11.49 12.41 2.71
N ALA A 219 11.62 13.73 2.61
CA ALA A 219 12.73 14.38 1.92
C ALA A 219 13.44 15.34 2.87
N LEU A 220 14.76 15.45 2.73
CA LEU A 220 15.57 16.43 3.44
C LEU A 220 15.75 17.66 2.57
N MET A 221 15.43 18.84 3.09
CA MET A 221 15.68 20.12 2.42
C MET A 221 16.82 20.87 3.11
N GLY A 222 17.62 21.62 2.33
CA GLY A 222 18.77 22.37 2.82
C GLY A 222 20.11 21.64 2.63
N PHE A 223 21.07 21.85 3.53
CA PHE A 223 22.40 21.26 3.43
C PHE A 223 22.38 19.78 3.80
N HIS A 224 22.37 18.91 2.79
CA HIS A 224 22.48 17.47 2.96
C HIS A 224 23.52 16.85 2.03
N SER A 225 24.03 15.68 2.38
CA SER A 225 24.98 14.91 1.57
C SER A 225 24.81 13.42 1.86
N GLU A 226 24.81 12.59 0.81
CA GLU A 226 24.63 11.14 0.91
C GLU A 226 25.61 10.45 -0.01
N VAL A 227 26.05 9.26 0.42
CA VAL A 227 26.85 8.37 -0.40
C VAL A 227 25.92 7.59 -1.32
N ASN A 228 26.25 7.55 -2.62
CA ASN A 228 25.47 6.77 -3.57
C ASN A 228 25.74 5.27 -3.37
N ILE A 229 24.82 4.40 -3.80
CA ILE A 229 24.96 2.95 -3.58
C ILE A 229 26.17 2.36 -4.31
N LYS A 230 26.53 2.91 -5.47
CA LYS A 230 27.65 2.43 -6.28
C LYS A 230 28.97 2.57 -5.51
N ASP A 231 29.23 3.73 -4.91
CA ASP A 231 30.42 3.98 -4.10
C ASP A 231 30.45 3.07 -2.87
N LEU A 232 29.30 2.84 -2.22
CA LEU A 232 29.19 1.91 -1.09
C LEU A 232 29.45 0.47 -1.50
N HIS A 233 29.02 0.08 -2.69
CA HIS A 233 29.26 -1.26 -3.23
C HIS A 233 30.73 -1.46 -3.63
N GLU A 234 31.39 -0.44 -4.19
CA GLU A 234 32.83 -0.45 -4.45
C GLU A 234 33.63 -0.59 -3.14
N LEU A 235 33.28 0.17 -2.10
CA LEU A 235 33.87 0.03 -0.76
C LEU A 235 33.62 -1.37 -0.17
N ALA A 236 32.39 -1.88 -0.27
CA ALA A 236 32.05 -3.22 0.23
C ALA A 236 32.91 -4.29 -0.45
N LYS A 237 33.07 -4.22 -1.78
CA LYS A 237 33.95 -5.11 -2.54
C LYS A 237 35.41 -5.04 -2.10
N GLU A 238 35.94 -3.83 -1.94
CA GLU A 238 37.33 -3.62 -1.51
C GLU A 238 37.61 -4.28 -0.14
N LYS A 239 36.64 -4.19 0.78
CA LYS A 239 36.78 -4.70 2.15
C LYS A 239 36.22 -6.12 2.36
N GLY A 240 35.74 -6.79 1.30
CA GLY A 240 35.18 -8.15 1.38
C GLY A 240 33.83 -8.23 2.12
N LEU A 241 33.03 -7.18 2.07
CA LEU A 241 31.70 -7.07 2.68
C LEU A 241 30.59 -7.19 1.62
N LEU A 242 29.36 -7.41 2.07
CA LEU A 242 28.17 -7.34 1.21
C LEU A 242 27.63 -5.90 1.13
N SER A 243 27.06 -5.51 -0.02
CA SER A 243 26.22 -4.32 -0.11
C SER A 243 24.75 -4.68 -0.34
N TYR A 244 23.87 -4.05 0.44
CA TYR A 244 22.43 -4.22 0.31
C TYR A 244 21.74 -2.87 0.21
N TYR A 245 20.92 -2.72 -0.81
CA TYR A 245 20.06 -1.57 -0.97
C TYR A 245 18.59 -1.94 -0.71
N ASP A 246 18.04 -1.42 0.40
CA ASP A 246 16.59 -1.37 0.58
C ASP A 246 16.02 -0.16 -0.18
N LEU A 247 15.56 -0.40 -1.41
CA LEU A 247 14.96 0.63 -2.25
C LEU A 247 13.54 0.98 -1.77
N GLY A 248 12.76 -0.02 -1.36
CA GLY A 248 11.40 0.15 -0.88
C GLY A 248 10.36 0.56 -1.95
N SER A 249 10.61 1.58 -2.78
CA SER A 249 9.66 2.23 -3.71
C SER A 249 9.34 1.38 -4.95
N GLY A 250 10.33 0.73 -5.55
CA GLY A 250 10.17 -0.26 -6.61
C GLY A 250 9.96 0.30 -8.02
N TRP A 251 10.64 1.39 -8.41
CA TRP A 251 10.53 1.90 -9.78
C TRP A 251 11.14 0.96 -10.83
N CYS A 252 10.26 0.35 -11.63
CA CYS A 252 10.64 -0.54 -12.73
C CYS A 252 10.92 0.23 -14.04
N GLU A 253 9.88 0.66 -14.77
CA GLU A 253 9.97 1.36 -16.07
C GLU A 253 8.78 2.32 -16.26
N ASN A 254 8.75 3.06 -17.37
CA ASN A 254 7.65 3.94 -17.81
C ASN A 254 7.09 4.87 -16.72
N LEU A 255 7.97 5.66 -16.10
CA LEU A 255 7.59 6.67 -15.13
C LEU A 255 7.67 8.06 -15.75
N ASN A 256 6.72 8.91 -15.42
CA ASN A 256 6.65 10.30 -15.88
C ASN A 256 7.98 11.02 -15.71
N GLU A 257 8.46 11.70 -16.76
CA GLU A 257 9.76 12.37 -16.78
C GLU A 257 9.96 13.38 -15.65
N LYS A 258 8.88 14.05 -15.23
CA LYS A 258 8.91 15.00 -14.11
C LYS A 258 9.24 14.32 -12.77
N LEU A 259 9.05 13.01 -12.66
CA LEU A 259 9.29 12.21 -11.46
C LEU A 259 10.64 11.49 -11.45
N ILE A 260 11.28 11.31 -12.61
CA ILE A 260 12.53 10.54 -12.76
C ILE A 260 13.68 11.17 -11.96
N LYS A 261 13.69 12.51 -11.82
CA LYS A 261 14.78 13.23 -11.15
C LYS A 261 14.84 12.84 -9.66
N ASN A 262 15.77 11.93 -9.36
CA ASN A 262 16.15 11.38 -8.05
C ASN A 262 15.52 10.04 -7.66
N GLU A 263 14.66 9.44 -8.49
CA GLU A 263 14.20 8.07 -8.25
C GLU A 263 15.17 7.08 -8.90
N PRO A 264 15.64 6.05 -8.20
CA PRO A 264 16.59 5.12 -8.79
C PRO A 264 15.89 3.92 -9.47
N LYS A 265 16.24 3.64 -10.72
CA LYS A 265 15.64 2.56 -11.54
C LYS A 265 16.20 1.19 -11.12
N ILE A 266 15.33 0.22 -10.81
CA ILE A 266 15.72 -1.13 -10.34
C ILE A 266 16.78 -1.78 -11.23
N LYS A 267 16.56 -1.79 -12.56
CA LYS A 267 17.45 -2.46 -13.53
C LYS A 267 18.88 -1.94 -13.50
N LYS A 268 19.07 -0.66 -13.16
CA LYS A 268 20.42 -0.08 -12.96
C LYS A 268 20.99 -0.52 -11.60
N LEU A 269 20.19 -0.37 -10.54
CA LEU A 269 20.62 -0.63 -9.16
C LEU A 269 21.06 -2.07 -8.91
N VAL A 270 20.42 -3.04 -9.56
CA VAL A 270 20.77 -4.46 -9.37
C VAL A 270 22.20 -4.80 -9.82
N GLN A 271 22.83 -3.93 -10.61
CA GLN A 271 24.23 -4.04 -11.00
C GLN A 271 25.17 -3.23 -10.08
N GLU A 272 24.62 -2.37 -9.23
CA GLU A 272 25.35 -1.48 -8.33
C GLU A 272 25.27 -1.93 -6.85
N CYS A 273 24.73 -3.13 -6.57
CA CYS A 273 24.72 -3.74 -5.24
C CYS A 273 24.65 -5.27 -5.32
N ASP A 274 24.97 -5.97 -4.23
CA ASP A 274 24.89 -7.45 -4.18
C ASP A 274 23.46 -7.94 -3.99
N ILE A 275 22.67 -7.18 -3.23
CA ILE A 275 21.26 -7.43 -2.96
C ILE A 275 20.48 -6.11 -3.05
N LEU A 276 19.28 -6.20 -3.62
CA LEU A 276 18.30 -5.12 -3.73
C LEU A 276 16.94 -5.64 -3.28
N SER A 277 16.16 -4.84 -2.53
CA SER A 277 14.76 -5.17 -2.27
C SER A 277 13.81 -4.00 -2.42
N PHE A 278 12.56 -4.28 -2.76
CA PHE A 278 11.51 -3.27 -2.90
C PHE A 278 10.09 -3.85 -2.69
N SER A 279 9.11 -2.94 -2.56
CA SER A 279 7.70 -3.30 -2.41
C SER A 279 7.01 -3.47 -3.78
N GLY A 280 6.19 -4.51 -3.93
CA GLY A 280 5.40 -4.75 -5.14
C GLY A 280 4.21 -3.80 -5.34
N ASP A 281 3.66 -3.25 -4.26
CA ASP A 281 2.43 -2.42 -4.24
C ASP A 281 2.72 -0.92 -4.12
N LYS A 282 3.87 -0.48 -4.64
CA LYS A 282 4.26 0.93 -4.70
C LYS A 282 4.45 1.36 -6.16
N LEU A 283 5.62 1.87 -6.55
CA LEU A 283 5.88 2.26 -7.94
C LEU A 283 5.89 1.06 -8.89
N PHE A 284 6.13 -0.15 -8.37
CA PHE A 284 5.98 -1.37 -9.15
C PHE A 284 4.51 -1.64 -9.54
N GLY A 285 3.54 -1.06 -8.82
CA GLY A 285 2.15 -1.00 -9.27
C GLY A 285 1.39 -2.32 -9.25
N SER A 286 1.79 -3.27 -8.42
CA SER A 286 1.18 -4.61 -8.29
C SER A 286 0.57 -4.79 -6.89
N VAL A 287 0.58 -6.02 -6.38
CA VAL A 287 0.12 -6.42 -5.04
C VAL A 287 1.22 -6.33 -4.00
N GLN A 288 0.84 -6.40 -2.72
CA GLN A 288 1.80 -6.42 -1.62
C GLN A 288 2.75 -7.61 -1.78
N ALA A 289 4.03 -7.31 -1.91
CA ALA A 289 5.10 -8.29 -1.97
C ALA A 289 6.42 -7.61 -1.57
N GLY A 290 7.35 -8.38 -1.02
CA GLY A 290 8.75 -8.00 -0.90
C GLY A 290 9.54 -8.74 -1.97
N ILE A 291 10.05 -8.01 -2.95
CA ILE A 291 10.82 -8.59 -4.05
C ILE A 291 12.29 -8.34 -3.74
N ILE A 292 13.08 -9.41 -3.72
CA ILE A 292 14.52 -9.39 -3.49
C ILE A 292 15.20 -9.84 -4.77
N LEU A 293 16.17 -9.07 -5.25
CA LEU A 293 16.98 -9.37 -6.42
C LEU A 293 18.45 -9.37 -5.99
N GLY A 294 19.28 -10.21 -6.57
CA GLY A 294 20.71 -10.18 -6.26
C GLY A 294 21.48 -11.36 -6.82
N LYS A 295 22.67 -11.57 -6.24
CA LYS A 295 23.57 -12.68 -6.58
C LYS A 295 22.94 -14.03 -6.27
N LYS A 296 23.11 -15.00 -7.18
CA LYS A 296 22.50 -16.33 -7.05
C LYS A 296 22.86 -17.01 -5.73
N GLU A 297 24.13 -16.98 -5.35
CA GLU A 297 24.62 -17.58 -4.11
C GLU A 297 24.02 -16.96 -2.83
N LEU A 298 23.70 -15.66 -2.87
CA LEU A 298 23.09 -14.96 -1.74
C LEU A 298 21.61 -15.31 -1.65
N ILE A 299 20.90 -15.31 -2.78
CA ILE A 299 19.49 -15.71 -2.84
C ILE A 299 19.30 -17.16 -2.39
N GLU A 300 20.21 -18.08 -2.74
CA GLU A 300 20.18 -19.46 -2.25
C GLU A 300 20.33 -19.55 -0.72
N LYS A 301 21.19 -18.72 -0.10
CA LYS A 301 21.25 -18.63 1.37
C LYS A 301 19.92 -18.17 1.98
N LEU A 302 19.24 -17.20 1.35
CA LEU A 302 17.91 -16.76 1.79
C LEU A 302 16.87 -17.87 1.67
N LYS A 303 16.93 -18.66 0.58
CA LYS A 303 16.02 -19.79 0.33
C LYS A 303 16.16 -20.92 1.36
N GLN A 304 17.35 -21.10 1.93
CA GLN A 304 17.62 -22.11 2.97
C GLN A 304 17.15 -21.70 4.37
N ASN A 305 16.89 -20.41 4.61
CA ASN A 305 16.43 -19.92 5.90
C ASN A 305 14.99 -20.36 6.17
N GLN A 306 14.75 -21.07 7.29
CA GLN A 306 13.43 -21.58 7.67
C GLN A 306 12.38 -20.48 7.85
N LEU A 307 12.79 -19.25 8.17
CA LEU A 307 11.90 -18.09 8.25
C LEU A 307 11.22 -17.80 6.91
N LEU A 308 11.81 -18.17 5.78
CA LEU A 308 11.17 -18.03 4.47
C LEU A 308 9.82 -18.74 4.43
N ARG A 309 9.65 -19.86 5.14
CA ARG A 309 8.36 -20.57 5.20
C ARG A 309 7.28 -19.75 5.90
N MET A 310 7.65 -18.92 6.87
CA MET A 310 6.76 -18.00 7.59
C MET A 310 6.45 -16.75 6.76
N LEU A 311 7.45 -16.25 6.01
CA LEU A 311 7.35 -15.03 5.19
C LEU A 311 6.84 -15.29 3.77
N ARG A 312 6.47 -16.53 3.46
CA ARG A 312 6.04 -16.99 2.14
C ARG A 312 4.76 -16.27 1.69
N VAL A 313 4.73 -15.78 0.46
CA VAL A 313 3.51 -15.18 -0.13
C VAL A 313 2.42 -16.23 -0.34
N ASP A 314 1.16 -15.80 -0.35
CA ASP A 314 0.01 -16.64 -0.64
C ASP A 314 -0.22 -16.82 -2.15
N LYS A 315 -1.25 -17.61 -2.52
CA LYS A 315 -1.60 -17.89 -3.92
C LYS A 315 -2.05 -16.64 -4.67
N LEU A 316 -2.84 -15.77 -4.04
CA LEU A 316 -3.39 -14.57 -4.67
C LEU A 316 -2.26 -13.63 -5.05
N THR A 317 -1.37 -13.34 -4.08
CA THR A 317 -0.21 -12.46 -4.31
C THR A 317 0.65 -12.97 -5.47
N LEU A 318 0.93 -14.28 -5.50
CA LEU A 318 1.72 -14.89 -6.57
C LEU A 318 1.06 -14.75 -7.95
N SER A 319 -0.26 -15.01 -8.04
CA SER A 319 -1.00 -14.90 -9.30
C SER A 319 -1.00 -13.47 -9.84
N PHE A 320 -1.35 -12.48 -9.01
CA PHE A 320 -1.39 -11.09 -9.44
C PHE A 320 -0.01 -10.54 -9.80
N LEU A 321 1.03 -10.92 -9.05
CA LEU A 321 2.41 -10.54 -9.35
C LEU A 321 2.84 -11.12 -10.69
N ASN A 322 2.49 -12.38 -10.99
CA ASN A 322 2.78 -13.00 -12.28
C ASN A 322 2.14 -12.26 -13.46
N GLU A 323 0.87 -11.87 -13.35
CA GLU A 323 0.19 -11.11 -14.43
C GLU A 323 0.75 -9.68 -14.56
N SER A 324 1.12 -9.05 -13.45
CA SER A 324 1.80 -7.74 -13.47
C SER A 324 3.15 -7.83 -14.19
N LEU A 325 3.93 -8.89 -13.94
CA LEU A 325 5.20 -9.14 -14.62
C LEU A 325 5.01 -9.39 -16.12
N LYS A 326 3.95 -10.09 -16.53
CA LYS A 326 3.62 -10.25 -17.96
C LYS A 326 3.34 -8.90 -18.61
N ALA A 327 2.54 -8.04 -17.96
CA ALA A 327 2.26 -6.70 -18.46
C ALA A 327 3.55 -5.88 -18.63
N TYR A 328 4.48 -5.93 -17.66
CA TYR A 328 5.80 -5.31 -17.80
C TYR A 328 6.60 -5.86 -18.98
N LEU A 329 6.71 -7.19 -19.12
CA LEU A 329 7.45 -7.83 -20.22
C LEU A 329 6.85 -7.51 -21.60
N GLN A 330 5.53 -7.33 -21.66
CA GLN A 330 4.80 -6.94 -22.88
C GLN A 330 4.78 -5.43 -23.10
N LYS A 331 5.32 -4.63 -22.17
CA LYS A 331 5.25 -3.16 -22.15
C LYS A 331 3.83 -2.60 -22.15
N ASP A 332 2.88 -3.37 -21.64
CA ASP A 332 1.47 -2.99 -21.49
C ASP A 332 1.30 -2.21 -20.17
N TYR A 333 1.92 -1.04 -20.10
CA TYR A 333 1.99 -0.25 -18.87
C TYR A 333 0.63 0.37 -18.48
N GLU A 334 -0.33 0.44 -19.41
CA GLU A 334 -1.71 0.87 -19.14
C GLU A 334 -2.42 -0.07 -18.14
N LYS A 335 -2.03 -1.35 -18.13
CA LYS A 335 -2.52 -2.34 -17.14
C LYS A 335 -1.90 -2.18 -15.76
N ILE A 336 -0.81 -1.42 -15.64
CA ILE A 336 -0.23 -1.06 -14.35
C ILE A 336 -0.86 0.28 -13.92
N ILE A 337 -2.03 0.22 -13.27
CA ILE A 337 -2.85 1.42 -12.93
C ILE A 337 -2.03 2.51 -12.24
N THR A 338 -1.09 2.13 -11.36
CA THR A 338 -0.22 3.10 -10.70
C THR A 338 0.61 3.91 -11.70
N LEU A 339 1.20 3.26 -12.71
CA LEU A 339 1.95 3.94 -13.77
C LEU A 339 1.01 4.73 -14.69
N LYS A 340 -0.14 4.16 -15.07
CA LYS A 340 -1.16 4.89 -15.86
C LYS A 340 -1.51 6.23 -15.21
N LEU A 341 -1.92 6.23 -13.93
CA LEU A 341 -2.31 7.46 -13.22
C LEU A 341 -1.17 8.49 -13.07
N LEU A 342 0.08 8.04 -12.99
CA LEU A 342 1.25 8.94 -12.94
C LEU A 342 1.62 9.52 -14.31
N ASN A 343 1.30 8.81 -15.39
CA ASN A 343 1.55 9.23 -16.76
C ASN A 343 0.36 9.92 -17.42
N ASP A 344 -0.86 9.86 -16.83
CA ASP A 344 -2.05 10.55 -17.32
C ASP A 344 -1.73 12.02 -17.67
N ASP A 345 -1.97 12.35 -18.94
CA ASP A 345 -1.77 13.69 -19.50
C ASP A 345 -2.70 14.70 -18.85
N LEU A 346 -2.20 15.93 -18.67
CA LEU A 346 -2.96 17.00 -18.05
C LEU A 346 -4.26 17.33 -18.83
N SER A 347 -4.22 17.28 -20.16
CA SER A 347 -5.38 17.52 -21.02
C SER A 347 -6.44 16.43 -20.89
N PHE A 348 -6.02 15.20 -20.63
CA PHE A 348 -6.92 14.07 -20.39
C PHE A 348 -7.61 14.21 -19.02
N ILE A 349 -6.86 14.59 -17.98
CA ILE A 349 -7.40 14.88 -16.65
C ILE A 349 -8.43 16.03 -16.71
N GLU A 350 -8.13 17.09 -17.48
CA GLU A 350 -9.04 18.21 -17.70
C GLU A 350 -10.38 17.76 -18.31
N LYS A 351 -10.31 16.91 -19.34
CA LYS A 351 -11.51 16.35 -19.99
C LYS A 351 -12.35 15.53 -19.03
N LYS A 352 -11.73 14.70 -18.17
CA LYS A 352 -12.43 13.94 -17.12
C LYS A 352 -13.17 14.88 -16.16
N ALA A 353 -12.49 15.94 -15.70
CA ALA A 353 -13.05 16.91 -14.78
C ALA A 353 -14.20 17.72 -15.39
N LEU A 354 -14.04 18.23 -16.60
CA LEU A 354 -15.08 18.96 -17.34
C LEU A 354 -16.32 18.10 -17.63
N ARG A 355 -16.13 16.81 -17.96
CA ARG A 355 -17.23 15.88 -18.15
C ARG A 355 -18.06 15.76 -16.89
N VAL A 356 -17.43 15.48 -15.75
CA VAL A 356 -18.13 15.38 -14.47
C VAL A 356 -18.81 16.70 -14.12
N GLN A 357 -18.10 17.83 -14.20
CA GLN A 357 -18.64 19.15 -13.87
C GLN A 357 -19.95 19.46 -14.60
N LYS A 358 -20.05 19.15 -15.90
CA LYS A 358 -21.23 19.41 -16.72
C LYS A 358 -22.47 18.62 -16.29
N GLU A 359 -22.28 17.46 -15.66
CA GLU A 359 -23.35 16.55 -15.27
C GLU A 359 -23.72 16.68 -13.77
N LEU A 360 -22.99 17.48 -12.99
CA LEU A 360 -23.30 17.72 -11.58
C LEU A 360 -24.44 18.74 -11.42
N LYS A 361 -25.37 18.45 -10.51
CA LYS A 361 -26.45 19.39 -10.12
C LYS A 361 -25.96 20.55 -9.25
N PHE A 362 -24.75 20.44 -8.69
CA PHE A 362 -24.18 21.40 -7.77
C PHE A 362 -23.15 22.30 -8.45
N GLN A 363 -23.10 23.57 -8.01
CA GLN A 363 -22.11 24.50 -8.51
C GLN A 363 -20.70 24.09 -8.08
N THR A 364 -19.81 23.94 -9.05
CA THR A 364 -18.41 23.59 -8.85
C THR A 364 -17.51 24.45 -9.75
N GLN A 365 -16.27 24.66 -9.34
CA GLN A 365 -15.28 25.37 -10.18
C GLN A 365 -14.11 24.44 -10.49
N LEU A 366 -13.73 24.41 -11.78
CA LEU A 366 -12.54 23.73 -12.27
C LEU A 366 -11.31 24.61 -11.99
N LYS A 367 -10.32 24.08 -11.28
CA LYS A 367 -9.07 24.77 -10.98
C LYS A 367 -7.87 23.88 -11.28
N LYS A 368 -6.73 24.50 -11.61
CA LYS A 368 -5.43 23.82 -11.67
C LYS A 368 -4.90 23.63 -10.25
N SER A 369 -4.26 22.50 -10.00
CA SER A 369 -3.62 22.20 -8.72
C SER A 369 -2.43 21.24 -8.93
N LYS A 370 -1.95 20.63 -7.84
CA LYS A 370 -0.89 19.63 -7.80
C LYS A 370 -1.38 18.35 -7.11
N SER A 371 -1.24 17.22 -7.79
CA SER A 371 -1.40 15.89 -7.20
C SER A 371 -0.09 15.43 -6.56
N LEU A 372 -0.17 14.47 -5.63
CA LEU A 372 0.99 13.85 -5.01
C LEU A 372 1.16 12.41 -5.52
N VAL A 373 2.40 11.98 -5.71
CA VAL A 373 2.67 10.58 -6.08
C VAL A 373 2.27 9.66 -4.92
N GLY A 374 2.68 10.00 -3.71
CA GLY A 374 2.35 9.26 -2.50
C GLY A 374 3.52 9.23 -1.53
N GLY A 375 3.23 9.52 -0.27
CA GLY A 375 4.24 9.59 0.79
C GLY A 375 4.89 8.25 1.15
N GLY A 376 4.60 7.15 0.44
CA GLY A 376 5.30 5.87 0.62
C GLY A 376 6.40 5.61 -0.41
N SER A 377 6.52 6.47 -1.44
CA SER A 377 7.51 6.32 -2.52
C SER A 377 8.25 7.62 -2.84
N MET A 378 7.51 8.72 -3.07
CA MET A 378 8.06 10.00 -3.54
C MET A 378 7.36 11.17 -2.80
N PRO A 379 7.82 11.53 -1.59
CA PRO A 379 7.14 12.45 -0.69
C PRO A 379 7.20 13.92 -1.11
N ASP A 380 8.23 14.31 -1.87
CA ASP A 380 8.49 15.69 -2.33
C ASP A 380 8.03 15.94 -3.78
N LYS A 381 7.48 14.91 -4.45
CA LYS A 381 7.11 15.01 -5.86
C LYS A 381 5.62 15.28 -6.05
N SER A 382 5.36 16.23 -6.93
CA SER A 382 4.01 16.58 -7.35
C SER A 382 3.87 16.63 -8.87
N LEU A 383 2.64 16.42 -9.34
CA LEU A 383 2.27 16.49 -10.75
C LEU A 383 1.16 17.51 -10.95
N ASP A 384 1.19 18.24 -12.06
CA ASP A 384 0.07 19.11 -12.45
C ASP A 384 -1.23 18.30 -12.57
N THR A 385 -2.34 18.87 -12.13
CA THR A 385 -3.66 18.23 -12.21
C THR A 385 -4.78 19.27 -12.33
N TYR A 386 -5.99 18.77 -12.55
CA TYR A 386 -7.22 19.54 -12.41
C TYR A 386 -8.08 19.00 -11.26
N ILE A 387 -8.65 19.92 -10.51
CA ILE A 387 -9.54 19.67 -9.38
C ILE A 387 -10.91 20.31 -9.64
N LEU A 388 -11.96 19.71 -9.10
CA LEU A 388 -13.23 20.41 -8.88
C LEU A 388 -13.32 20.84 -7.43
N THR A 389 -13.61 22.12 -7.24
CA THR A 389 -13.85 22.74 -5.93
C THR A 389 -15.35 22.88 -5.69
N PHE A 390 -15.76 22.65 -4.44
CA PHE A 390 -17.15 22.73 -3.99
C PHE A 390 -17.33 23.89 -3.02
N GLN A 391 -18.40 24.66 -3.21
CA GLN A 391 -18.73 25.76 -2.30
C GLN A 391 -19.33 25.23 -1.01
N GLY A 392 -18.92 25.80 0.13
CA GLY A 392 -19.45 25.48 1.45
C GLY A 392 -18.35 25.25 2.50
N ASP A 393 -18.76 24.76 3.66
CA ASP A 393 -17.85 24.40 4.75
C ASP A 393 -17.06 23.14 4.39
N ALA A 394 -15.76 23.30 4.13
CA ALA A 394 -14.90 22.23 3.62
C ALA A 394 -14.84 21.00 4.53
N LEU A 395 -14.88 21.18 5.86
CA LEU A 395 -14.85 20.07 6.82
C LEU A 395 -16.16 19.29 6.83
N LYS A 396 -17.30 20.00 6.74
CA LYS A 396 -18.62 19.36 6.61
C LYS A 396 -18.74 18.63 5.29
N LEU A 397 -18.33 19.24 4.18
CA LEU A 397 -18.30 18.62 2.86
C LEU A 397 -17.44 17.36 2.87
N GLN A 398 -16.19 17.46 3.33
CA GLN A 398 -15.29 16.30 3.42
C GLN A 398 -15.94 15.14 4.22
N THR A 399 -16.61 15.45 5.33
CA THR A 399 -17.31 14.43 6.13
C THR A 399 -18.50 13.83 5.39
N ARG A 400 -19.26 14.62 4.63
CA ARG A 400 -20.39 14.14 3.82
C ARG A 400 -19.91 13.24 2.68
N PHE A 401 -18.92 13.66 1.91
CA PHE A 401 -18.36 12.85 0.82
C PHE A 401 -17.76 11.54 1.33
N ARG A 402 -17.07 11.54 2.48
CA ARG A 402 -16.58 10.29 3.10
C ARG A 402 -17.71 9.32 3.46
N LYS A 403 -18.87 9.80 3.89
CA LYS A 403 -20.05 8.94 4.18
C LYS A 403 -20.59 8.26 2.92
N GLU A 404 -20.32 8.84 1.76
CA GLU A 404 -20.66 8.31 0.43
C GLU A 404 -19.47 7.60 -0.25
N ASN A 405 -18.42 7.26 0.52
CA ASN A 405 -17.22 6.57 0.02
C ASN A 405 -16.42 7.33 -1.06
N ILE A 406 -16.48 8.67 -1.05
CA ILE A 406 -15.65 9.54 -1.90
C ILE A 406 -14.63 10.25 -1.02
N ILE A 407 -13.34 10.05 -1.33
CA ILE A 407 -12.24 10.60 -0.53
C ILE A 407 -11.62 11.77 -1.31
N GLY A 408 -12.04 12.99 -0.99
CA GLY A 408 -11.39 14.23 -1.44
C GLY A 408 -10.40 14.78 -0.40
N ARG A 409 -9.82 15.94 -0.69
CA ARG A 409 -8.95 16.68 0.25
C ARG A 409 -9.47 18.09 0.49
N ILE A 410 -8.91 18.75 1.51
CA ILE A 410 -9.11 20.17 1.74
C ILE A 410 -7.86 20.89 1.23
N GLU A 411 -8.06 21.92 0.42
CA GLU A 411 -7.00 22.72 -0.17
C GLU A 411 -7.46 24.18 -0.21
N ASN A 412 -6.66 25.10 0.37
CA ASN A 412 -6.99 26.52 0.48
C ASN A 412 -8.40 26.78 1.05
N ASP A 413 -8.74 26.10 2.16
CA ASP A 413 -10.05 26.15 2.83
C ASP A 413 -11.26 25.69 1.98
N GLU A 414 -11.03 25.08 0.82
CA GLU A 414 -12.07 24.49 -0.03
C GLU A 414 -12.01 22.96 -0.01
N PHE A 415 -13.16 22.29 -0.11
CA PHE A 415 -13.20 20.86 -0.37
C PHE A 415 -13.03 20.60 -1.87
N VAL A 416 -12.11 19.70 -2.22
CA VAL A 416 -11.71 19.46 -3.61
C VAL A 416 -11.68 17.97 -3.96
N LEU A 417 -12.03 17.67 -5.21
CA LEU A 417 -11.86 16.36 -5.84
C LEU A 417 -10.80 16.47 -6.94
N ASP A 418 -9.71 15.73 -6.80
CA ASP A 418 -8.60 15.67 -7.77
C ASP A 418 -8.80 14.55 -8.77
N PHE A 419 -8.82 14.91 -10.06
CA PHE A 419 -9.16 14.02 -11.16
C PHE A 419 -7.99 13.15 -11.63
N ARG A 420 -6.79 13.28 -11.06
CA ARG A 420 -5.69 12.35 -11.37
C ARG A 420 -6.03 10.94 -10.91
N THR A 421 -6.58 10.76 -9.71
CA THR A 421 -6.80 9.43 -9.11
C THR A 421 -8.20 8.86 -9.34
N ILE A 422 -9.12 9.65 -9.90
CA ILE A 422 -10.46 9.19 -10.29
C ILE A 422 -10.33 8.46 -11.63
N ARG A 423 -10.65 7.17 -11.64
CA ARG A 423 -10.56 6.34 -12.85
C ARG A 423 -11.74 6.57 -13.77
N GLU A 424 -11.54 6.33 -15.07
CA GLU A 424 -12.57 6.55 -16.09
C GLU A 424 -13.85 5.75 -15.83
N ASN A 425 -13.71 4.49 -15.42
CA ASN A 425 -14.82 3.61 -15.09
C ASN A 425 -15.58 4.03 -13.80
N GLU A 426 -15.05 4.99 -13.03
CA GLU A 426 -15.67 5.51 -11.82
C GLU A 426 -16.46 6.80 -12.05
N LEU A 427 -16.29 7.47 -13.20
CA LEU A 427 -16.89 8.80 -13.46
C LEU A 427 -18.42 8.77 -13.37
N GLN A 428 -19.07 7.77 -13.98
CA GLN A 428 -20.54 7.67 -13.94
C GLN A 428 -21.04 7.43 -12.51
N LYS A 429 -20.35 6.54 -11.77
CA LYS A 429 -20.66 6.26 -10.37
C LYS A 429 -20.50 7.51 -9.51
N LEU A 430 -19.44 8.28 -9.72
CA LEU A 430 -19.19 9.54 -9.02
C LEU A 430 -20.32 10.55 -9.25
N ILE A 431 -20.72 10.78 -10.52
CA ILE A 431 -21.80 11.70 -10.87
C ILE A 431 -23.11 11.28 -10.20
N LEU A 432 -23.46 9.99 -10.28
CA LEU A 432 -24.69 9.46 -9.68
C LEU A 432 -24.72 9.66 -8.16
N ILE A 433 -23.62 9.33 -7.47
CA ILE A 433 -23.51 9.51 -6.01
C ILE A 433 -23.66 10.98 -5.64
N ILE A 434 -22.90 11.87 -6.29
CA ILE A 434 -22.94 13.31 -5.98
C ILE A 434 -24.36 13.85 -6.22
N ASN A 435 -24.98 13.55 -7.36
CA ASN A 435 -26.32 14.05 -7.68
C ASN A 435 -27.43 13.51 -6.75
N GLN A 436 -27.21 12.39 -6.05
CA GLN A 436 -28.14 11.87 -5.04
C GLN A 436 -28.00 12.53 -3.67
N MET A 437 -26.89 13.23 -3.40
CA MET A 437 -26.73 13.95 -2.13
C MET A 437 -27.78 15.05 -2.00
N GLU A 438 -28.52 15.11 -0.90
CA GLU A 438 -29.65 16.05 -0.75
C GLU A 438 -29.17 17.50 -0.66
N ASN A 439 -28.04 17.76 0.00
CA ASN A 439 -27.42 19.09 0.14
C ASN A 439 -25.88 18.98 0.25
N LEU A 440 -25.16 19.91 -0.40
CA LEU A 440 -23.72 20.13 -0.19
C LEU A 440 -23.48 21.21 0.87
#